data_AF-A0A2V8E3Y1-F1
#
_entry.id   AF-A0A2V8E3Y1-F1
#
_cell.length_a   1.000
_cell.length_b   1.000
_cell.length_c   1.000
_cell.angle_alpha   90.00
_cell.angle_beta   90.00
_cell.angle_gamma   90.00
#
_symmetry.space_group_name_H-M   'P 1'
#
loop_
_entity.id
_entity.type
_entity.pdbx_description
1 polymer ?
#
loop_
_entity_poly.entity_id
_entity_poly.type
_entity_poly.pdbx_seq_one_letter_code
_entity_poly.pdbx_strand_id
1 'polypeptide(L)'
;FLAFDRRRRARAGALGAVLAALLLAAAGSEAFLEAFSSDPFVSAAGPFSIRTLSLRRLTGFSVPYRATSIHLSPRGRSIAVVSENEDEETTYHLGRAGARLTPFDADDVVFLDDDRALLVELGQSNGAIVREVAISDASAVVAERRIDDVIDARLSFDAASKTWTLLGHTRERHIVRVAGRGVDDAVEEQRWTVPRDLAPRTSTISSSERAALVMDTRYGGNLLPSMMMWQMTPLVGMPPTESVVWSVGARGATERAHARLDLRCVSAGASGTTSLCAAFDGVHTRLSRLEGDEHVMPLGQLAGRVYLYDASSAPDWATAWWKRGAVLLRLSTREAFEIADAASRQVRALTVTDAVIGALTFGNGETTVHLYSRP
;
A
#
# COMPACT_ATOMS: atom_id res chain seq x y z
N PHE A 1 30.79 66.95 4.60
CA PHE A 1 29.42 66.46 4.82
C PHE A 1 29.24 65.09 4.15
N LEU A 2 29.58 63.99 4.83
CA LEU A 2 29.39 62.61 4.33
C LEU A 2 29.20 61.63 5.51
N ALA A 3 28.57 62.12 6.58
CA ALA A 3 28.51 61.44 7.87
C ALA A 3 27.07 61.15 8.31
N PHE A 4 26.16 60.78 7.42
CA PHE A 4 24.91 60.13 7.82
C PHE A 4 24.46 59.10 6.77
N ASP A 5 24.09 57.92 7.28
CA ASP A 5 22.97 57.12 6.77
C ASP A 5 23.16 55.90 5.85
N ARG A 6 24.37 55.33 5.71
CA ARG A 6 24.52 53.98 5.12
C ARG A 6 24.22 52.83 6.09
N ARG A 7 24.38 53.05 7.41
CA ARG A 7 24.23 51.98 8.43
C ARG A 7 22.80 51.75 8.91
N ARG A 8 21.92 52.76 8.94
CA ARG A 8 20.52 52.58 9.36
C ARG A 8 19.67 51.90 8.30
N ARG A 9 19.81 52.29 7.03
CA ARG A 9 19.13 51.62 5.90
C ARG A 9 19.58 50.18 5.72
N ALA A 10 20.88 49.91 5.88
CA ALA A 10 21.42 48.54 5.86
C ALA A 10 20.90 47.70 7.04
N ARG A 11 20.79 48.28 8.26
CA ARG A 11 20.22 47.60 9.43
C ARG A 11 18.72 47.36 9.29
N ALA A 12 17.95 48.32 8.75
CA ALA A 12 16.52 48.15 8.50
C ALA A 12 16.25 47.09 7.42
N GLY A 13 17.06 47.08 6.34
CA GLY A 13 17.01 46.04 5.32
C GLY A 13 17.37 44.65 5.87
N ALA A 14 18.40 44.56 6.71
CA ALA A 14 18.78 43.31 7.38
C ALA A 14 17.67 42.81 8.34
N LEU A 15 17.03 43.72 9.09
CA LEU A 15 15.92 43.37 9.99
C LEU A 15 14.70 42.88 9.20
N GLY A 16 14.39 43.53 8.07
CA GLY A 16 13.35 43.08 7.15
C GLY A 16 13.65 41.70 6.56
N ALA A 17 14.90 41.44 6.17
CA ALA A 17 15.32 40.14 5.67
C ALA A 17 15.24 39.04 6.74
N VAL A 18 15.63 39.34 7.99
CA VAL A 18 15.51 38.40 9.12
C VAL A 18 14.04 38.11 9.44
N LEU A 19 13.18 39.12 9.47
CA LEU A 19 11.74 38.93 9.68
C LEU A 19 11.11 38.11 8.55
N ALA A 20 11.47 38.38 7.30
CA ALA A 20 11.03 37.58 6.15
C ALA A 20 11.51 36.13 6.28
N ALA A 21 12.77 35.90 6.67
CA ALA A 21 13.31 34.56 6.88
C ALA A 21 12.60 33.83 8.04
N LEU A 22 12.29 34.51 9.14
CA LEU A 22 11.54 33.95 10.27
C LEU A 22 10.09 33.63 9.88
N LEU A 23 9.43 34.48 9.11
CA LEU A 23 8.08 34.22 8.60
C LEU A 23 8.07 33.05 7.63
N LEU A 24 9.07 32.95 6.74
CA LEU A 24 9.22 31.82 5.84
C LEU A 24 9.52 30.52 6.60
N ALA A 25 10.37 30.58 7.63
CA ALA A 25 10.66 29.43 8.48
C ALA A 25 9.44 29.00 9.30
N ALA A 26 8.66 29.95 9.82
CA ALA A 26 7.42 29.66 10.54
C ALA A 26 6.36 29.07 9.60
N ALA A 27 6.15 29.66 8.41
CA ALA A 27 5.22 29.16 7.41
C ALA A 27 5.61 27.78 6.85
N GLY A 28 6.91 27.47 6.82
CA GLY A 28 7.43 26.16 6.44
C GLY A 28 7.52 25.16 7.59
N SER A 29 7.10 25.51 8.80
CA SER A 29 7.17 24.62 9.96
C SER A 29 6.02 23.63 10.03
N GLU A 30 6.27 22.46 10.64
CA GLU A 30 5.22 21.46 10.93
C GLU A 30 4.08 22.04 11.74
N ALA A 31 4.37 22.87 12.75
CA ALA A 31 3.35 23.50 13.57
C ALA A 31 2.41 24.39 12.75
N PHE A 32 2.91 25.06 11.71
CA PHE A 32 2.05 25.83 10.80
C PHE A 32 1.20 24.92 9.93
N LEU A 33 1.79 23.89 9.34
CA LEU A 33 1.05 22.90 8.53
C LEU A 33 -0.05 22.23 9.35
N GLU A 34 0.21 21.81 10.59
CA GLU A 34 -0.77 21.15 11.46
C GLU A 34 -1.84 22.12 11.97
N ALA A 35 -1.49 23.36 12.32
CA ALA A 35 -2.43 24.31 12.91
C ALA A 35 -3.30 25.06 11.88
N PHE A 36 -2.81 25.23 10.65
CA PHE A 36 -3.46 26.05 9.63
C PHE A 36 -3.89 25.28 8.38
N SER A 37 -3.49 24.01 8.22
CA SER A 37 -4.04 23.17 7.15
C SER A 37 -5.40 22.61 7.54
N SER A 38 -6.35 22.67 6.61
CA SER A 38 -7.61 21.92 6.69
C SER A 38 -7.50 20.51 6.10
N ASP A 39 -6.28 20.09 5.70
CA ASP A 39 -6.02 18.78 5.13
C ASP A 39 -6.04 17.71 6.24
N PRO A 40 -7.00 16.77 6.24
CA PRO A 40 -7.11 15.77 7.29
C PRO A 40 -5.92 14.79 7.32
N PHE A 41 -5.16 14.68 6.24
CA PHE A 41 -3.96 13.83 6.15
C PHE A 41 -2.68 14.53 6.64
N VAL A 42 -2.77 15.83 6.98
CA VAL A 42 -1.67 16.62 7.57
C VAL A 42 -1.85 16.81 9.09
N SER A 43 -2.95 16.30 9.65
CA SER A 43 -3.25 16.43 11.08
C SER A 43 -2.14 15.87 11.99
N ALA A 44 -1.94 16.53 13.12
CA ALA A 44 -0.88 16.22 14.07
C ALA A 44 -0.99 14.79 14.62
N ALA A 45 0.07 14.00 14.41
CA ALA A 45 0.19 12.65 14.94
C ALA A 45 1.60 12.43 15.49
N GLY A 46 1.72 11.72 16.61
CA GLY A 46 3.04 11.45 17.20
C GLY A 46 3.94 10.61 16.27
N PRO A 47 5.27 10.76 16.37
CA PRO A 47 6.19 9.99 15.54
C PRO A 47 6.12 8.49 15.86
N PHE A 48 6.38 7.66 14.85
CA PHE A 48 6.65 6.24 15.06
C PHE A 48 7.99 6.05 15.76
N SER A 49 8.01 5.20 16.79
CA SER A 49 9.23 4.78 17.47
C SER A 49 9.90 3.67 16.68
N ILE A 50 11.14 3.89 16.27
CA ILE A 50 11.92 2.93 15.49
C ILE A 50 12.55 1.91 16.44
N ARG A 51 12.34 0.63 16.17
CA ARG A 51 12.93 -0.47 16.92
C ARG A 51 13.59 -1.45 15.96
N THR A 52 14.80 -1.86 16.29
CA THR A 52 15.44 -2.98 15.60
C THR A 52 15.12 -4.25 16.36
N LEU A 53 14.45 -5.21 15.71
CA LEU A 53 14.11 -6.48 16.34
C LEU A 53 15.20 -7.52 16.09
N SER A 54 15.62 -8.15 17.19
CA SER A 54 16.31 -9.45 17.16
C SER A 54 15.26 -10.54 17.32
N LEU A 55 14.65 -10.94 16.21
CA LEU A 55 13.58 -11.93 16.23
C LEU A 55 14.15 -13.35 16.33
N ARG A 56 13.46 -14.24 17.05
CA ARG A 56 13.76 -15.68 17.02
C ARG A 56 13.40 -16.22 15.63
N ARG A 57 14.41 -16.66 14.88
CA ARG A 57 14.21 -17.36 13.61
C ARG A 57 13.58 -18.73 13.86
N LEU A 58 12.46 -19.00 13.20
CA LEU A 58 11.76 -20.28 13.22
C LEU A 58 12.35 -21.23 12.17
N THR A 59 12.55 -20.72 10.96
CA THR A 59 13.16 -21.46 9.84
C THR A 59 13.71 -20.50 8.79
N GLY A 60 14.54 -21.00 7.88
CA GLY A 60 14.98 -20.30 6.69
C GLY A 60 15.47 -21.26 5.61
N PHE A 61 15.23 -20.92 4.35
CA PHE A 61 15.56 -21.75 3.19
C PHE A 61 15.72 -20.90 1.92
N SER A 62 16.52 -21.36 0.97
CA SER A 62 16.70 -20.69 -0.32
C SER A 62 15.66 -21.15 -1.34
N VAL A 63 15.28 -20.23 -2.22
CA VAL A 63 14.54 -20.53 -3.45
C VAL A 63 15.45 -20.28 -4.67
N PRO A 64 15.37 -21.12 -5.72
CA PRO A 64 16.28 -21.06 -6.86
C PRO A 64 15.92 -19.99 -7.89
N TYR A 65 15.25 -18.92 -7.47
CA TYR A 65 14.78 -17.83 -8.34
C TYR A 65 14.76 -16.51 -7.57
N ARG A 66 14.75 -15.40 -8.31
CA ARG A 66 14.74 -14.05 -7.73
C ARG A 66 13.32 -13.67 -7.32
N ALA A 67 13.01 -13.87 -6.04
CA ALA A 67 11.71 -13.50 -5.53
C ALA A 67 11.56 -11.99 -5.24
N THR A 68 10.40 -11.43 -5.56
CA THR A 68 10.04 -10.01 -5.37
C THR A 68 9.16 -9.79 -4.15
N SER A 69 8.26 -10.73 -3.84
CA SER A 69 7.39 -10.68 -2.66
C SER A 69 7.13 -12.04 -2.03
N ILE A 70 6.53 -12.03 -0.84
CA ILE A 70 6.18 -13.23 -0.06
C ILE A 70 4.84 -13.03 0.64
N HIS A 71 4.02 -14.07 0.62
CA HIS A 71 2.73 -14.15 1.32
C HIS A 71 2.74 -15.36 2.25
N LEU A 72 2.09 -15.25 3.40
CA LEU A 72 2.03 -16.30 4.41
C LEU A 72 0.59 -16.70 4.70
N SER A 73 0.38 -18.01 4.86
CA SER A 73 -0.78 -18.53 5.57
C SER A 73 -0.84 -18.04 7.02
N PRO A 74 -2.03 -18.06 7.66
CA PRO A 74 -2.20 -17.48 9.01
C PRO A 74 -1.18 -17.93 10.04
N ARG A 75 -0.78 -19.22 10.06
CA ARG A 75 0.24 -19.74 11.00
C ARG A 75 1.63 -19.87 10.38
N GLY A 76 1.81 -19.40 9.14
CA GLY A 76 3.07 -19.48 8.41
C GLY A 76 3.49 -20.90 8.03
N ARG A 77 2.56 -21.87 8.03
CA ARG A 77 2.85 -23.28 7.63
C ARG A 77 3.02 -23.42 6.12
N SER A 78 2.28 -22.60 5.38
CA SER A 78 2.32 -22.49 3.92
C SER A 78 2.64 -21.07 3.49
N ILE A 79 3.27 -20.96 2.34
CA ILE A 79 3.75 -19.69 1.79
C ILE A 79 3.49 -19.61 0.29
N ALA A 80 3.42 -18.38 -0.21
CA ALA A 80 3.55 -18.09 -1.63
C ALA A 80 4.75 -17.15 -1.80
N VAL A 81 5.65 -17.50 -2.70
CA VAL A 81 6.79 -16.65 -3.08
C VAL A 81 6.58 -16.22 -4.51
N VAL A 82 6.73 -14.92 -4.77
CA VAL A 82 6.45 -14.34 -6.09
C VAL A 82 7.75 -14.10 -6.83
N SER A 83 7.79 -14.46 -8.11
CA SER A 83 8.87 -14.12 -9.03
C SER A 83 8.31 -13.46 -10.28
N GLU A 84 9.08 -12.55 -10.85
CA GLU A 84 8.76 -11.89 -12.12
C GLU A 84 9.79 -12.31 -13.18
N ASN A 85 9.33 -12.54 -14.41
CA ASN A 85 10.21 -12.78 -15.56
C ASN A 85 10.62 -11.46 -16.24
N GLU A 86 11.35 -11.54 -17.36
CA GLU A 86 11.82 -10.34 -18.09
C GLU A 86 10.68 -9.54 -18.74
N ASP A 87 9.53 -10.18 -18.96
CA ASP A 87 8.32 -9.57 -19.52
C ASP A 87 7.36 -9.06 -18.42
N GLU A 88 7.84 -8.97 -17.17
CA GLU A 88 7.08 -8.57 -15.99
C GLU A 88 5.89 -9.49 -15.66
N GLU A 89 5.83 -10.69 -16.26
CA GLU A 89 4.81 -11.68 -15.92
C GLU A 89 5.13 -12.29 -14.55
N THR A 90 4.09 -12.39 -13.73
CA THR A 90 4.18 -12.79 -12.33
C THR A 90 3.87 -14.28 -12.18
N THR A 91 4.74 -15.02 -11.50
CA THR A 91 4.51 -16.41 -11.11
C THR A 91 4.49 -16.53 -9.59
N TYR A 92 3.42 -17.14 -9.07
CA TYR A 92 3.26 -17.45 -7.66
C TYR A 92 3.68 -18.89 -7.37
N HIS A 93 4.69 -19.06 -6.51
CA HIS A 93 5.18 -20.38 -6.11
C HIS A 93 4.62 -20.75 -4.73
N LEU A 94 3.64 -21.67 -4.69
CA LEU A 94 2.87 -22.03 -3.49
C LEU A 94 3.27 -23.39 -2.92
N GLY A 95 3.38 -23.49 -1.60
CA GLY A 95 3.66 -24.77 -0.93
C GLY A 95 3.86 -24.62 0.58
N ARG A 96 4.24 -25.73 1.23
CA ARG A 96 4.66 -25.71 2.64
C ARG A 96 5.97 -24.95 2.79
N ALA A 97 6.11 -24.20 3.89
CA ALA A 97 7.35 -23.50 4.21
C ALA A 97 8.52 -24.50 4.30
N GLY A 98 9.57 -24.28 3.52
CA GLY A 98 10.76 -25.13 3.47
C GLY A 98 10.63 -26.38 2.60
N ALA A 99 9.47 -26.61 1.97
CA ALA A 99 9.27 -27.68 0.99
C ALA A 99 9.42 -27.15 -0.44
N ARG A 100 9.28 -28.06 -1.41
CA ARG A 100 9.15 -27.68 -2.82
C ARG A 100 7.89 -26.85 -3.02
N LEU A 101 8.02 -25.72 -3.71
CA LEU A 101 6.91 -24.85 -4.07
C LEU A 101 6.45 -25.18 -5.50
N THR A 102 5.14 -25.15 -5.71
CA THR A 102 4.50 -25.42 -7.01
C THR A 102 4.20 -24.07 -7.69
N PRO A 103 4.63 -23.84 -8.94
CA PRO A 103 4.38 -22.59 -9.64
C PRO A 103 2.94 -22.52 -10.16
N PHE A 104 2.36 -21.33 -10.13
CA PHE A 104 1.07 -20.99 -10.71
C PHE A 104 1.16 -19.62 -11.37
N ASP A 105 0.57 -19.51 -12.56
CA ASP A 105 0.35 -18.23 -13.22
C ASP A 105 -0.86 -17.57 -12.56
N ALA A 106 -0.63 -16.41 -11.94
CA ALA A 106 -1.61 -15.65 -11.19
C ALA A 106 -1.11 -14.21 -10.99
N ASP A 107 -2.03 -13.31 -10.70
CA ASP A 107 -1.79 -11.89 -10.44
C ASP A 107 -1.89 -11.56 -8.94
N ASP A 108 -2.67 -12.32 -8.18
CA ASP A 108 -2.83 -12.13 -6.72
C ASP A 108 -3.05 -13.46 -5.98
N VAL A 109 -2.73 -13.48 -4.68
CA VAL A 109 -2.91 -14.63 -3.78
C VAL A 109 -3.37 -14.21 -2.39
N VAL A 110 -4.35 -14.94 -1.86
CA VAL A 110 -4.72 -14.88 -0.43
C VAL A 110 -4.81 -16.28 0.16
N PHE A 111 -4.37 -16.43 1.40
CA PHE A 111 -4.53 -17.68 2.13
C PHE A 111 -5.88 -17.71 2.86
N LEU A 112 -6.65 -18.77 2.61
CA LEU A 112 -7.88 -19.04 3.35
C LEU A 112 -7.56 -19.63 4.73
N ASP A 113 -6.56 -20.51 4.77
CA ASP A 113 -6.02 -21.15 5.95
C ASP A 113 -4.59 -21.66 5.67
N ASP A 114 -4.06 -22.54 6.52
CA ASP A 114 -2.71 -23.10 6.35
C ASP A 114 -2.61 -24.13 5.22
N ASP A 115 -3.73 -24.63 4.71
CA ASP A 115 -3.79 -25.76 3.79
C ASP A 115 -4.47 -25.36 2.47
N ARG A 116 -4.99 -24.13 2.36
CA ARG A 116 -5.71 -23.64 1.18
C ARG A 116 -5.42 -22.17 0.89
N ALA A 117 -5.33 -21.85 -0.40
CA ALA A 117 -5.20 -20.49 -0.90
C ALA A 117 -6.16 -20.25 -2.06
N LEU A 118 -6.49 -18.99 -2.29
CA LEU A 118 -7.10 -18.53 -3.53
C LEU A 118 -6.07 -17.79 -4.36
N LEU A 119 -6.08 -18.07 -5.65
CA LEU A 119 -5.35 -17.34 -6.68
C LEU A 119 -6.33 -16.64 -7.59
N VAL A 120 -5.95 -15.47 -8.11
CA VAL A 120 -6.65 -14.85 -9.24
C VAL A 120 -5.71 -14.77 -10.43
N GLU A 121 -6.19 -15.16 -11.60
CA GLU A 121 -5.57 -14.89 -12.89
C GLU A 121 -6.46 -13.88 -13.63
N LEU A 122 -5.88 -12.75 -14.02
CA LEU A 122 -6.51 -11.71 -14.81
C LEU A 122 -6.18 -11.97 -16.28
N GLY A 123 -7.08 -12.67 -16.97
CA GLY A 123 -6.84 -13.07 -18.35
C GLY A 123 -6.90 -11.90 -19.34
N GLN A 124 -6.20 -12.04 -20.48
CA GLN A 124 -6.32 -11.09 -21.61
C GLN A 124 -7.74 -11.01 -22.20
N SER A 125 -8.57 -12.02 -21.94
CA SER A 125 -9.96 -12.15 -22.37
C SER A 125 -10.94 -11.79 -21.24
N ASN A 126 -11.14 -10.49 -20.98
CA ASN A 126 -12.27 -9.92 -20.21
C ASN A 126 -12.79 -10.79 -19.07
N GLY A 127 -12.05 -10.85 -17.97
CA GLY A 127 -12.50 -11.55 -16.79
C GLY A 127 -11.34 -11.99 -15.92
N ALA A 128 -11.72 -12.48 -14.75
CA ALA A 128 -10.82 -13.08 -13.80
C ALA A 128 -11.14 -14.56 -13.64
N ILE A 129 -10.12 -15.38 -13.41
CA ILE A 129 -10.29 -16.76 -13.00
C ILE A 129 -9.83 -16.86 -11.55
N VAL A 130 -10.75 -17.18 -10.65
CA VAL A 130 -10.46 -17.43 -9.22
C VAL A 130 -10.29 -18.94 -9.03
N ARG A 131 -9.14 -19.36 -8.52
CA ARG A 131 -8.80 -20.76 -8.28
C ARG A 131 -8.59 -21.02 -6.80
N GLU A 132 -9.23 -22.06 -6.27
CA GLU A 132 -8.88 -22.60 -4.96
C GLU A 132 -7.79 -23.66 -5.13
N VAL A 133 -6.70 -23.50 -4.38
CA VAL A 133 -5.55 -24.40 -4.39
C VAL A 133 -5.46 -25.10 -3.05
N ALA A 134 -5.48 -26.43 -3.07
CA ALA A 134 -5.11 -27.24 -1.92
C ALA A 134 -3.60 -27.34 -1.83
N ILE A 135 -3.05 -27.04 -0.65
CA ILE A 135 -1.61 -26.94 -0.42
C ILE A 135 -1.10 -28.23 0.22
N SER A 136 -0.24 -28.91 -0.53
CA SER A 136 0.41 -30.15 -0.11
C SER A 136 1.85 -30.18 -0.63
N ASP A 137 2.46 -31.37 -0.69
CA ASP A 137 3.77 -31.55 -1.34
C ASP A 137 3.69 -31.31 -2.87
N ALA A 138 2.50 -31.51 -3.45
CA ALA A 138 2.14 -31.14 -4.81
C ALA A 138 0.83 -30.35 -4.76
N SER A 139 0.94 -29.03 -4.60
CA SER A 139 -0.22 -28.14 -4.54
C SER A 139 -1.01 -28.24 -5.85
N ALA A 140 -2.34 -28.30 -5.77
CA ALA A 140 -3.20 -28.50 -6.93
C ALA A 140 -4.46 -27.66 -6.84
N VAL A 141 -4.95 -27.21 -8.00
CA VAL A 141 -6.24 -26.54 -8.13
C VAL A 141 -7.34 -27.55 -7.85
N VAL A 142 -8.23 -27.23 -6.90
CA VAL A 142 -9.36 -28.09 -6.49
C VAL A 142 -10.70 -27.52 -6.91
N ALA A 143 -10.79 -26.21 -7.14
CA ALA A 143 -11.98 -25.55 -7.68
C ALA A 143 -11.56 -24.34 -8.50
N GLU A 144 -12.37 -23.98 -9.49
CA GLU A 144 -12.13 -22.83 -10.36
C GLU A 144 -13.46 -22.14 -10.68
N ARG A 145 -13.44 -20.80 -10.66
CA ARG A 145 -14.55 -19.98 -11.10
C ARG A 145 -14.08 -18.90 -12.05
N ARG A 146 -14.76 -18.80 -13.19
CA ARG A 146 -14.65 -17.65 -14.07
C ARG A 146 -15.61 -16.55 -13.61
N ILE A 147 -15.08 -15.33 -13.52
CA ILE A 147 -15.82 -14.09 -13.29
C ILE A 147 -15.66 -13.23 -14.55
N ASP A 148 -16.76 -12.95 -15.24
CA ASP A 148 -16.74 -12.20 -16.48
C ASP A 148 -16.68 -10.68 -16.24
N ASP A 149 -16.08 -9.94 -17.17
CA ASP A 149 -16.02 -8.47 -17.18
C ASP A 149 -15.40 -7.85 -15.91
N VAL A 150 -14.29 -8.45 -15.45
CA VAL A 150 -13.45 -7.93 -14.37
C VAL A 150 -12.02 -7.81 -14.86
N ILE A 151 -11.42 -6.63 -14.67
CA ILE A 151 -10.02 -6.30 -14.99
C ILE A 151 -9.39 -5.52 -13.82
N ASP A 152 -8.06 -5.52 -13.75
CA ASP A 152 -7.28 -4.79 -12.73
C ASP A 152 -7.86 -4.98 -11.32
N ALA A 153 -7.98 -6.25 -10.92
CA ALA A 153 -8.68 -6.64 -9.71
C ALA A 153 -7.72 -7.18 -8.66
N ARG A 154 -8.07 -6.95 -7.39
CA ARG A 154 -7.33 -7.45 -6.22
C ARG A 154 -8.21 -8.36 -5.39
N LEU A 155 -7.56 -9.34 -4.78
CA LEU A 155 -8.19 -10.34 -3.95
C LEU A 155 -7.96 -10.03 -2.47
N SER A 156 -9.01 -10.15 -1.66
CA SER A 156 -8.93 -10.07 -0.19
C SER A 156 -9.71 -11.22 0.44
N PHE A 157 -9.38 -11.56 1.69
CA PHE A 157 -10.07 -12.61 2.43
C PHE A 157 -10.23 -12.23 3.90
N ASP A 158 -11.49 -12.15 4.34
CA ASP A 158 -11.82 -11.97 5.75
C ASP A 158 -11.98 -13.32 6.45
N ALA A 159 -11.03 -13.65 7.33
CA ALA A 159 -11.08 -14.88 8.12
C ALA A 159 -12.26 -14.94 9.11
N ALA A 160 -12.78 -13.78 9.57
CA ALA A 160 -13.89 -13.74 10.53
C ALA A 160 -15.22 -14.12 9.88
N SER A 161 -15.52 -13.53 8.72
CA SER A 161 -16.72 -13.87 7.94
C SER A 161 -16.51 -15.06 6.99
N LYS A 162 -15.26 -15.51 6.81
CA LYS A 162 -14.83 -16.50 5.80
C LYS A 162 -15.27 -16.12 4.40
N THR A 163 -15.10 -14.84 4.06
CA THR A 163 -15.53 -14.27 2.80
C THR A 163 -14.33 -13.79 2.01
N TRP A 164 -14.14 -14.30 0.81
CA TRP A 164 -13.21 -13.73 -0.15
C TRP A 164 -13.93 -12.63 -0.94
N THR A 165 -13.19 -11.58 -1.32
CA THR A 165 -13.70 -10.49 -2.15
C THR A 165 -12.71 -10.22 -3.28
N LEU A 166 -13.20 -10.19 -4.51
CA LEU A 166 -12.49 -9.68 -5.68
C LEU A 166 -13.01 -8.28 -5.98
N LEU A 167 -12.11 -7.30 -6.00
CA LEU A 167 -12.45 -5.90 -6.26
C LEU A 167 -11.64 -5.38 -7.43
N GLY A 168 -12.32 -4.94 -8.50
CA GLY A 168 -11.67 -4.40 -9.68
C GLY A 168 -12.60 -3.53 -10.51
N HIS A 169 -12.38 -3.53 -11.82
CA HIS A 169 -13.12 -2.70 -12.76
C HIS A 169 -13.73 -3.51 -13.91
N THR A 170 -14.80 -3.00 -14.50
CA THR A 170 -15.29 -3.47 -15.80
C THR A 170 -14.60 -2.72 -16.94
N ARG A 171 -14.75 -3.17 -18.20
CA ARG A 171 -14.23 -2.40 -19.36
C ARG A 171 -14.87 -1.02 -19.49
N GLU A 172 -16.12 -0.89 -19.04
CA GLU A 172 -16.86 0.37 -19.00
C GLU A 172 -16.49 1.26 -17.81
N ARG A 173 -15.45 0.87 -17.04
CA ARG A 173 -14.94 1.56 -15.85
C ARG A 173 -15.95 1.66 -14.70
N HIS A 174 -16.88 0.70 -14.62
CA HIS A 174 -17.62 0.49 -13.38
C HIS A 174 -16.71 -0.19 -12.37
N ILE A 175 -16.90 0.12 -11.09
CA ILE A 175 -16.26 -0.65 -10.03
C ILE A 175 -17.08 -1.93 -9.87
N VAL A 176 -16.41 -3.08 -9.82
CA VAL A 176 -17.03 -4.38 -9.64
C VAL A 176 -16.47 -5.04 -8.39
N ARG A 177 -17.36 -5.53 -7.54
CA ARG A 177 -17.05 -6.30 -6.35
C ARG A 177 -17.77 -7.64 -6.45
N VAL A 178 -17.01 -8.72 -6.33
CA VAL A 178 -17.55 -10.08 -6.25
C VAL A 178 -17.13 -10.69 -4.92
N ALA A 179 -18.07 -11.22 -4.14
CA ALA A 179 -17.78 -11.84 -2.85
C ALA A 179 -18.36 -13.25 -2.75
N GLY A 180 -17.65 -14.15 -2.09
CA GLY A 180 -18.07 -15.53 -1.89
C GLY A 180 -17.44 -16.18 -0.66
N ARG A 181 -17.97 -17.34 -0.24
CA ARG A 181 -17.42 -18.12 0.90
C ARG A 181 -16.56 -19.31 0.46
N GLY A 182 -16.90 -19.90 -0.68
CA GLY A 182 -16.12 -20.89 -1.42
C GLY A 182 -16.13 -20.57 -2.91
N VAL A 183 -15.22 -21.18 -3.67
CA VAL A 183 -15.14 -20.95 -5.13
C VAL A 183 -16.35 -21.53 -5.87
N ASP A 184 -16.94 -22.63 -5.37
CA ASP A 184 -18.12 -23.25 -6.00
C ASP A 184 -19.46 -22.70 -5.48
N ASP A 185 -19.45 -21.88 -4.43
CA ASP A 185 -20.66 -21.32 -3.83
C ASP A 185 -21.31 -20.22 -4.68
N ALA A 186 -22.54 -19.82 -4.33
CA ALA A 186 -23.12 -18.61 -4.89
C ALA A 186 -22.25 -17.39 -4.52
N VAL A 187 -22.09 -16.47 -5.47
CA VAL A 187 -21.35 -15.22 -5.27
C VAL A 187 -22.31 -14.04 -5.28
N GLU A 188 -21.98 -13.03 -4.49
CA GLU A 188 -22.67 -11.74 -4.50
C GLU A 188 -21.86 -10.76 -5.35
N GLU A 189 -22.48 -10.26 -6.40
CA GLU A 189 -21.89 -9.29 -7.31
C GLU A 189 -22.52 -7.92 -7.15
N GLN A 190 -21.68 -6.90 -7.05
CA GLN A 190 -22.08 -5.50 -6.95
C GLN A 190 -21.30 -4.68 -7.96
N ARG A 191 -22.01 -3.79 -8.66
CA ARG A 191 -21.42 -2.87 -9.63
C ARG A 191 -21.81 -1.45 -9.29
N TRP A 192 -20.83 -0.55 -9.30
CA TRP A 192 -21.05 0.87 -9.07
C TRP A 192 -20.54 1.70 -10.25
N THR A 193 -21.41 2.55 -10.76
CA THR A 193 -21.08 3.47 -11.85
C THR A 193 -20.28 4.64 -11.32
N VAL A 194 -19.05 4.79 -11.80
CA VAL A 194 -18.22 5.95 -11.54
C VAL A 194 -18.63 7.08 -12.50
N PRO A 195 -18.81 8.33 -12.02
CA PRO A 195 -19.04 9.48 -12.90
C PRO A 195 -17.99 9.60 -14.00
N ARG A 196 -18.40 9.99 -15.22
CA ARG A 196 -17.55 9.95 -16.42
C ARG A 196 -16.31 10.84 -16.32
N ASP A 197 -16.43 11.96 -15.63
CA ASP A 197 -15.33 12.89 -15.35
C ASP A 197 -14.31 12.32 -14.35
N LEU A 198 -14.73 11.39 -13.50
CA LEU A 198 -13.93 10.77 -12.45
C LEU A 198 -13.25 9.46 -12.93
N ALA A 199 -13.98 8.63 -13.67
CA ALA A 199 -13.58 7.29 -14.13
C ALA A 199 -12.17 7.14 -14.76
N PRO A 200 -11.63 8.08 -15.56
CA PRO A 200 -10.31 7.89 -16.17
C PRO A 200 -9.13 8.09 -15.21
N ARG A 201 -9.37 8.67 -14.02
CA ARG A 201 -8.31 9.12 -13.09
C ARG A 201 -8.33 8.40 -11.75
N THR A 202 -9.32 7.55 -11.53
CA THR A 202 -9.49 6.86 -10.25
C THR A 202 -8.78 5.53 -10.16
N SER A 203 -8.19 5.27 -9.00
CA SER A 203 -7.78 3.94 -8.56
C SER A 203 -8.69 3.46 -7.43
N THR A 204 -9.03 2.18 -7.41
CA THR A 204 -9.83 1.60 -6.33
C THR A 204 -8.95 1.29 -5.12
N ILE A 205 -9.44 1.63 -3.92
CA ILE A 205 -8.69 1.46 -2.67
C ILE A 205 -9.27 0.30 -1.84
N SER A 206 -10.57 0.35 -1.59
CA SER A 206 -11.28 -0.59 -0.72
C SER A 206 -12.76 -0.64 -1.08
N SER A 207 -13.48 -1.65 -0.59
CA SER A 207 -14.92 -1.73 -0.81
C SER A 207 -15.66 -2.32 0.38
N SER A 208 -16.94 -1.99 0.47
CA SER A 208 -17.91 -2.58 1.39
C SER A 208 -19.12 -3.05 0.58
N GLU A 209 -20.11 -3.64 1.25
CA GLU A 209 -21.38 -4.02 0.62
C GLU A 209 -22.19 -2.81 0.07
N ARG A 210 -21.89 -1.58 0.51
CA ARG A 210 -22.68 -0.40 0.17
C ARG A 210 -22.01 0.53 -0.84
N ALA A 211 -20.69 0.61 -0.78
CA ALA A 211 -19.90 1.54 -1.56
C ALA A 211 -18.45 1.07 -1.69
N ALA A 212 -17.81 1.53 -2.76
CA ALA A 212 -16.36 1.46 -2.95
C ALA A 212 -15.70 2.82 -2.67
N LEU A 213 -14.50 2.78 -2.12
CA LEU A 213 -13.63 3.95 -2.02
C LEU A 213 -12.66 3.97 -3.18
N VAL A 214 -12.59 5.13 -3.85
CA VAL A 214 -11.67 5.38 -4.95
C VAL A 214 -10.89 6.66 -4.73
N MET A 215 -9.68 6.73 -5.29
CA MET A 215 -8.79 7.88 -5.19
C MET A 215 -8.56 8.49 -6.57
N ASP A 216 -8.86 9.79 -6.70
CA ASP A 216 -8.50 10.64 -7.85
C ASP A 216 -7.27 11.46 -7.49
N THR A 217 -6.15 11.22 -8.17
CA THR A 217 -4.92 12.01 -7.99
C THR A 217 -4.74 12.96 -9.18
N ARG A 218 -4.74 14.25 -8.89
CA ARG A 218 -4.56 15.34 -9.83
C ARG A 218 -3.15 15.90 -9.71
N TYR A 219 -2.45 15.96 -10.83
CA TYR A 219 -1.18 16.64 -10.93
C TYR A 219 -1.47 18.08 -11.41
N GLY A 220 -1.13 19.05 -10.57
CA GLY A 220 -1.36 20.47 -10.82
C GLY A 220 -0.50 20.97 -11.97
N GLY A 221 -1.17 21.58 -12.95
CA GLY A 221 -0.54 22.22 -14.09
C GLY A 221 -1.53 22.33 -15.25
N ASN A 222 -2.05 23.53 -15.53
CA ASN A 222 -2.76 23.86 -16.77
C ASN A 222 -1.84 23.88 -18.01
N LEU A 223 -0.68 23.24 -17.92
CA LEU A 223 0.31 23.17 -18.98
C LEU A 223 0.40 21.70 -19.39
N LEU A 224 0.11 21.45 -20.68
CA LEU A 224 0.24 20.14 -21.31
C LEU A 224 1.45 19.38 -20.75
N PRO A 225 1.29 18.10 -20.35
CA PRO A 225 2.37 17.31 -19.81
C PRO A 225 3.32 16.95 -20.97
N SER A 226 4.21 17.86 -21.31
CA SER A 226 5.31 17.54 -22.21
C SER A 226 6.30 16.68 -21.42
N MET A 227 6.79 15.61 -22.05
CA MET A 227 7.88 14.76 -21.56
C MET A 227 9.09 15.60 -21.07
N MET A 228 9.26 16.80 -21.62
CA MET A 228 10.27 17.79 -21.24
C MET A 228 10.09 18.33 -19.81
N MET A 229 8.87 18.45 -19.29
CA MET A 229 8.65 18.92 -17.91
C MET A 229 8.97 17.83 -16.89
N TRP A 230 8.68 16.56 -17.20
CA TRP A 230 9.12 15.41 -16.40
C TRP A 230 10.65 15.35 -16.30
N GLN A 231 11.36 15.67 -17.39
CA GLN A 231 12.83 15.77 -17.39
C GLN A 231 13.37 16.94 -16.56
N MET A 232 12.58 18.01 -16.38
CA MET A 232 12.94 19.18 -15.58
C MET A 232 12.53 19.06 -14.09
N THR A 233 11.81 18.00 -13.69
CA THR A 233 11.45 17.76 -12.28
C THR A 233 12.62 17.84 -11.28
N PRO A 234 13.89 17.48 -11.61
CA PRO A 234 15.00 17.67 -10.70
C PRO A 234 15.34 19.15 -10.43
N LEU A 235 14.97 20.05 -11.35
CA LEU A 235 15.27 21.49 -11.31
C LEU A 235 14.12 22.34 -10.79
N VAL A 236 12.87 22.00 -11.14
CA VAL A 236 11.67 22.82 -10.80
C VAL A 236 10.82 22.20 -9.68
N GLY A 237 11.17 21.00 -9.21
CA GLY A 237 10.34 20.22 -8.29
C GLY A 237 9.21 19.48 -9.02
N MET A 238 8.56 18.56 -8.30
CA MET A 238 7.35 17.90 -8.79
C MET A 238 6.20 18.90 -8.85
N PRO A 239 5.31 18.84 -9.87
CA PRO A 239 4.09 19.64 -9.88
C PRO A 239 3.28 19.40 -8.61
N PRO A 240 2.56 20.41 -8.09
CA PRO A 240 1.75 20.24 -6.89
C PRO A 240 0.71 19.15 -7.13
N THR A 241 0.59 18.20 -6.23
CA THR A 241 -0.35 17.08 -6.33
C THR A 241 -1.52 17.29 -5.39
N GLU A 242 -2.72 17.00 -5.87
CA GLU A 242 -3.95 17.01 -5.10
C GLU A 242 -4.59 15.63 -5.20
N SER A 243 -5.03 15.06 -4.08
CA SER A 243 -5.67 13.74 -4.05
C SER A 243 -7.04 13.85 -3.40
N VAL A 244 -8.06 13.32 -4.05
CA VAL A 244 -9.44 13.33 -3.56
C VAL A 244 -9.93 11.90 -3.42
N VAL A 245 -10.41 11.55 -2.24
CA VAL A 245 -11.02 10.26 -1.94
C VAL A 245 -12.53 10.39 -2.11
N TRP A 246 -13.08 9.53 -2.95
CA TRP A 246 -14.51 9.46 -3.26
C TRP A 246 -15.09 8.15 -2.75
N SER A 247 -16.30 8.22 -2.22
CA SER A 247 -17.17 7.07 -1.98
C SER A 247 -18.12 6.96 -3.16
N VAL A 248 -18.09 5.83 -3.86
CA VAL A 248 -18.98 5.55 -4.99
C VAL A 248 -19.95 4.45 -4.57
N GLY A 249 -21.25 4.77 -4.54
CA GLY A 249 -22.31 3.84 -4.16
C GLY A 249 -23.55 4.01 -5.03
N ALA A 250 -24.66 3.40 -4.61
CA ALA A 250 -25.92 3.42 -5.39
C ALA A 250 -26.48 4.83 -5.65
N ARG A 251 -26.15 5.82 -4.80
CA ARG A 251 -26.60 7.22 -4.93
C ARG A 251 -25.63 8.10 -5.73
N GLY A 252 -24.58 7.52 -6.33
CA GLY A 252 -23.53 8.24 -7.05
C GLY A 252 -22.23 8.35 -6.25
N ALA A 253 -21.40 9.31 -6.62
CA ALA A 253 -20.12 9.58 -5.97
C ALA A 253 -20.23 10.76 -5.00
N THR A 254 -19.58 10.64 -3.85
CA THR A 254 -19.51 11.69 -2.83
C THR A 254 -18.06 11.84 -2.37
N GLU A 255 -17.54 13.05 -2.40
CA GLU A 255 -16.23 13.37 -1.86
C GLU A 255 -16.21 13.10 -0.35
N ARG A 256 -15.19 12.38 0.11
CA ARG A 256 -15.03 12.00 1.53
C ARG A 256 -13.85 12.70 2.18
N ALA A 257 -12.74 12.81 1.45
CA ALA A 257 -11.55 13.47 1.94
C ALA A 257 -10.76 14.08 0.78
N HIS A 258 -10.01 15.13 1.08
CA HIS A 258 -9.21 15.84 0.10
C HIS A 258 -7.86 16.17 0.75
N ALA A 259 -6.79 15.68 0.12
CA ALA A 259 -5.41 15.99 0.46
C ALA A 259 -4.77 16.91 -0.58
N ARG A 260 -4.02 17.93 -0.14
CA ARG A 260 -3.16 18.76 -1.00
C ARG A 260 -1.76 18.16 -1.20
N LEU A 261 -1.67 16.84 -1.05
CA LEU A 261 -0.47 16.03 -1.14
C LEU A 261 -0.72 14.82 -2.05
N ASP A 262 0.36 14.22 -2.55
CA ASP A 262 0.31 12.90 -3.19
C ASP A 262 -0.07 11.88 -2.10
N LEU A 263 -1.28 11.32 -2.23
CA LEU A 263 -1.81 10.35 -1.30
C LEU A 263 -1.63 8.96 -1.91
N ARG A 264 -1.08 8.03 -1.14
CA ARG A 264 -0.97 6.62 -1.52
C ARG A 264 -1.75 5.79 -0.52
N CYS A 265 -2.87 5.25 -0.96
CA CYS A 265 -3.69 4.36 -0.14
C CYS A 265 -3.60 2.93 -0.65
N VAL A 266 -3.51 1.99 0.28
CA VAL A 266 -3.63 0.56 0.05
C VAL A 266 -4.84 0.06 0.82
N SER A 267 -5.49 -0.99 0.30
CA SER A 267 -6.45 -1.76 1.10
C SER A 267 -5.75 -2.22 2.37
N ALA A 268 -6.42 -2.13 3.51
CA ALA A 268 -5.90 -2.48 4.82
C ALA A 268 -6.77 -3.55 5.50
N GLY A 269 -6.08 -4.47 6.17
CA GLY A 269 -6.71 -5.59 6.86
C GLY A 269 -7.31 -6.63 5.92
N ALA A 270 -7.68 -7.76 6.51
CA ALA A 270 -8.15 -8.94 5.80
C ALA A 270 -9.49 -8.70 5.05
N SER A 271 -10.35 -7.83 5.58
CA SER A 271 -11.69 -7.56 5.01
C SER A 271 -11.71 -6.71 3.76
N GLY A 272 -10.63 -5.97 3.47
CA GLY A 272 -10.58 -5.02 2.36
C GLY A 272 -11.59 -3.86 2.46
N THR A 273 -12.13 -3.60 3.66
CA THR A 273 -13.08 -2.52 3.96
C THR A 273 -12.40 -1.28 4.55
N THR A 274 -11.19 -1.45 5.09
CA THR A 274 -10.38 -0.36 5.62
C THR A 274 -9.26 -0.05 4.63
N SER A 275 -8.74 1.18 4.67
CA SER A 275 -7.58 1.57 3.88
C SER A 275 -6.53 2.24 4.75
N LEU A 276 -5.26 2.00 4.44
CA LEU A 276 -4.13 2.69 5.03
C LEU A 276 -3.57 3.65 3.98
N CYS A 277 -3.47 4.93 4.35
CA CYS A 277 -2.99 5.97 3.46
C CYS A 277 -1.70 6.60 3.98
N ALA A 278 -0.80 6.92 3.07
CA ALA A 278 0.45 7.62 3.29
C ALA A 278 0.46 8.94 2.50
N ALA A 279 0.70 10.04 3.19
CA ALA A 279 0.90 11.37 2.60
C ALA A 279 2.29 11.90 2.95
N PHE A 280 3.10 12.24 1.95
CA PHE A 280 4.46 12.76 2.16
C PHE A 280 4.49 14.28 1.93
N ASP A 281 4.92 15.03 2.96
CA ASP A 281 4.95 16.49 2.93
C ASP A 281 6.29 17.10 2.48
N GLY A 282 7.26 16.27 2.10
CA GLY A 282 8.63 16.67 1.79
C GLY A 282 9.66 16.32 2.86
N VAL A 283 9.22 16.13 4.11
CA VAL A 283 10.07 15.78 5.25
C VAL A 283 9.60 14.51 5.94
N HIS A 284 8.30 14.38 6.17
CA HIS A 284 7.65 13.28 6.87
C HIS A 284 6.59 12.62 5.99
N THR A 285 6.46 11.29 6.11
CA THR A 285 5.26 10.60 5.69
C THR A 285 4.32 10.45 6.88
N ARG A 286 3.11 11.02 6.74
CA ARG A 286 1.99 10.85 7.67
C ARG A 286 1.15 9.66 7.24
N LEU A 287 0.81 8.82 8.20
CA LEU A 287 -0.02 7.64 8.02
C LEU A 287 -1.38 7.88 8.64
N SER A 288 -2.44 7.56 7.88
CA SER A 288 -3.82 7.66 8.33
C SER A 288 -4.61 6.43 7.92
N ARG A 289 -5.58 6.05 8.74
CA ARG A 289 -6.58 5.04 8.39
C ARG A 289 -7.84 5.71 7.85
N LEU A 290 -8.39 5.11 6.81
CA LEU A 290 -9.74 5.38 6.33
C LEU A 290 -10.59 4.14 6.60
N GLU A 291 -11.64 4.31 7.39
CA GLU A 291 -12.66 3.28 7.61
C GLU A 291 -13.95 3.75 6.95
N GLY A 292 -14.36 3.09 5.87
CA GLY A 292 -15.64 3.39 5.21
C GLY A 292 -15.81 4.87 4.85
N ASP A 293 -16.96 5.43 5.25
CA ASP A 293 -17.56 6.63 4.67
C ASP A 293 -17.32 7.95 5.41
N GLU A 294 -16.70 7.99 6.60
CA GLU A 294 -16.82 9.22 7.40
C GLU A 294 -15.55 9.80 8.04
N HIS A 295 -14.48 9.05 8.36
CA HIS A 295 -13.38 9.64 9.14
C HIS A 295 -11.96 9.22 8.73
N VAL A 296 -11.11 10.21 8.48
CA VAL A 296 -9.64 10.06 8.39
C VAL A 296 -9.09 10.02 9.81
N MET A 297 -8.56 8.89 10.23
CA MET A 297 -7.94 8.73 11.54
C MET A 297 -6.42 8.83 11.41
N PRO A 298 -5.76 9.87 11.95
CA PRO A 298 -4.30 9.94 11.95
C PRO A 298 -3.72 8.84 12.84
N LEU A 299 -2.71 8.13 12.33
CA LEU A 299 -2.03 7.04 13.04
C LEU A 299 -0.67 7.47 13.58
N GLY A 300 0.10 8.22 12.81
CA GLY A 300 1.44 8.65 13.18
C GLY A 300 2.25 9.13 11.99
N GLN A 301 3.51 9.51 12.24
CA GLN A 301 4.41 9.96 11.19
C GLN A 301 5.81 9.32 11.25
N LEU A 302 6.43 9.18 10.08
CA LEU A 302 7.80 8.71 9.90
C LEU A 302 8.61 9.74 9.14
N ALA A 303 9.86 9.98 9.57
CA ALA A 303 10.77 10.87 8.86
C ALA A 303 11.25 10.24 7.54
N GLY A 304 11.14 10.98 6.45
CA GLY A 304 11.41 10.52 5.09
C GLY A 304 10.21 9.87 4.41
N ARG A 305 10.38 9.53 3.13
CA ARG A 305 9.32 8.96 2.30
C ARG A 305 9.11 7.47 2.62
N VAL A 306 7.86 7.08 2.80
CA VAL A 306 7.41 5.70 2.99
C VAL A 306 6.58 5.27 1.78
N TYR A 307 6.83 4.07 1.28
CA TYR A 307 6.00 3.43 0.25
C TYR A 307 5.30 2.23 0.85
N LEU A 308 3.98 2.30 0.97
CA LEU A 308 3.18 1.19 1.49
C LEU A 308 3.13 0.06 0.45
N TYR A 309 3.25 -1.18 0.92
CA TYR A 309 2.92 -2.36 0.14
C TYR A 309 1.49 -2.81 0.46
N ASP A 310 0.92 -3.69 -0.36
CA ASP A 310 -0.42 -4.24 -0.10
C ASP A 310 -0.50 -4.85 1.31
N ALA A 311 -1.69 -4.73 1.91
CA ALA A 311 -1.81 -4.98 3.33
C ALA A 311 -1.51 -6.42 3.74
N SER A 312 -0.89 -6.48 4.92
CA SER A 312 -0.71 -7.73 5.64
C SER A 312 -2.08 -8.29 6.06
N SER A 313 -2.16 -9.61 6.13
CA SER A 313 -3.32 -10.32 6.70
C SER A 313 -3.66 -9.90 8.15
N ALA A 314 -2.69 -9.36 8.89
CA ALA A 314 -2.86 -8.88 10.25
C ALA A 314 -3.33 -7.40 10.28
N PRO A 315 -4.53 -7.08 10.83
CA PRO A 315 -5.14 -5.74 10.74
C PRO A 315 -4.38 -4.60 11.41
N ASP A 316 -3.62 -4.89 12.47
CA ASP A 316 -2.81 -3.89 13.20
C ASP A 316 -1.43 -3.65 12.56
N TRP A 317 -1.12 -4.38 11.49
CA TRP A 317 0.20 -4.37 10.88
C TRP A 317 0.16 -3.94 9.43
N ALA A 318 1.15 -3.14 9.05
CA ALA A 318 1.42 -2.79 7.67
C ALA A 318 2.88 -3.08 7.33
N THR A 319 3.15 -3.31 6.05
CA THR A 319 4.49 -3.45 5.51
C THR A 319 4.75 -2.27 4.59
N ALA A 320 5.99 -1.79 4.60
CA ALA A 320 6.36 -0.65 3.77
C ALA A 320 7.83 -0.70 3.39
N TRP A 321 8.22 0.06 2.37
CA TRP A 321 9.60 0.43 2.11
C TRP A 321 9.90 1.79 2.73
N TRP A 322 10.95 1.87 3.53
CA TRP A 322 11.37 3.10 4.17
C TRP A 322 12.89 3.21 4.19
N LYS A 323 13.41 4.38 3.79
CA LYS A 323 14.84 4.67 3.61
C LYS A 323 15.54 3.69 2.67
N ARG A 324 15.97 2.54 3.19
CA ARG A 324 16.81 1.55 2.51
C ARG A 324 16.33 0.12 2.70
N GLY A 325 15.13 -0.14 3.21
CA GLY A 325 14.67 -1.51 3.37
C GLY A 325 13.18 -1.62 3.66
N ALA A 326 12.72 -2.87 3.69
CA ALA A 326 11.39 -3.18 4.17
C ALA A 326 11.31 -2.97 5.69
N VAL A 327 10.19 -2.41 6.14
CA VAL A 327 9.87 -2.13 7.55
C VAL A 327 8.48 -2.66 7.86
N LEU A 328 8.29 -3.17 9.08
CA LEU A 328 6.96 -3.50 9.61
C LEU A 328 6.47 -2.35 10.48
N LEU A 329 5.21 -1.97 10.33
CA LEU A 329 4.58 -0.90 11.10
C LEU A 329 3.47 -1.52 11.94
N ARG A 330 3.55 -1.35 13.26
CA ARG A 330 2.44 -1.65 14.17
C ARG A 330 1.67 -0.37 14.44
N LEU A 331 0.46 -0.31 13.91
CA LEU A 331 -0.31 0.92 13.79
C LEU A 331 -0.82 1.40 15.16
N SER A 332 -1.29 0.49 16.01
CA SER A 332 -1.83 0.82 17.34
C SER A 332 -0.81 1.41 18.30
N THR A 333 0.43 0.90 18.28
CA THR A 333 1.50 1.32 19.21
C THR A 333 2.44 2.37 18.62
N ARG A 334 2.29 2.71 17.32
CA ARG A 334 3.20 3.59 16.59
C ARG A 334 4.64 3.09 16.66
N GLU A 335 4.84 1.81 16.40
CA GLU A 335 6.18 1.21 16.36
C GLU A 335 6.53 0.78 14.94
N ALA A 336 7.74 1.17 14.51
CA ALA A 336 8.31 0.76 13.23
C ALA A 336 9.46 -0.20 13.50
N PHE A 337 9.38 -1.40 12.94
CA PHE A 337 10.31 -2.48 13.19
C PHE A 337 11.17 -2.76 11.97
N GLU A 338 12.47 -2.61 12.15
CA GLU A 338 13.48 -3.10 11.21
C GLU A 338 13.97 -4.46 11.71
N ILE A 339 14.09 -5.45 10.83
CA ILE A 339 14.68 -6.74 11.19
C ILE A 339 16.20 -6.62 11.07
N ALA A 340 16.91 -6.79 12.18
CA ALA A 340 18.35 -6.97 12.13
C ALA A 340 18.66 -8.36 11.58
N ASP A 341 19.00 -8.46 10.29
CA ASP A 341 19.61 -9.68 9.78
C ASP A 341 21.12 -9.66 10.03
N ALA A 342 21.61 -10.65 10.79
CA ALA A 342 23.00 -10.81 11.19
C ALA A 342 23.97 -10.95 10.00
N ALA A 343 23.45 -11.25 8.80
CA ALA A 343 24.23 -11.45 7.59
C ALA A 343 24.51 -10.16 6.79
N SER A 344 24.14 -8.96 7.27
CA SER A 344 24.28 -7.68 6.54
C SER A 344 23.55 -7.64 5.17
N ARG A 345 22.64 -8.58 4.93
CA ARG A 345 21.84 -8.65 3.70
C ARG A 345 20.61 -7.75 3.85
N GLN A 346 20.38 -6.91 2.84
CA GLN A 346 19.24 -6.01 2.81
C GLN A 346 17.94 -6.83 2.72
N VAL A 347 17.05 -6.67 3.70
CA VAL A 347 15.70 -7.22 3.65
C VAL A 347 14.92 -6.52 2.54
N ARG A 348 14.49 -7.28 1.55
CA ARG A 348 13.85 -6.78 0.32
C ARG A 348 12.34 -6.70 0.44
N ALA A 349 11.74 -7.67 1.10
CA ALA A 349 10.30 -7.75 1.32
C ALA A 349 10.02 -8.33 2.70
N LEU A 350 8.91 -7.89 3.28
CA LEU A 350 8.38 -8.35 4.56
C LEU A 350 6.90 -8.63 4.43
N THR A 351 6.44 -9.61 5.17
CA THR A 351 5.02 -9.90 5.35
C THR A 351 4.79 -10.37 6.79
N VAL A 352 3.58 -10.22 7.29
CA VAL A 352 3.24 -10.55 8.67
C VAL A 352 1.83 -11.09 8.78
N THR A 353 1.66 -12.04 9.68
CA THR A 353 0.38 -12.63 10.06
C THR A 353 0.20 -12.51 11.58
N ASP A 354 -0.86 -13.13 12.10
CA ASP A 354 -1.06 -13.18 13.55
C ASP A 354 -0.05 -14.04 14.32
N ALA A 355 0.73 -14.86 13.63
CA ALA A 355 1.68 -15.77 14.28
C ALA A 355 3.13 -15.56 13.84
N VAL A 356 3.36 -15.18 12.58
CA VAL A 356 4.68 -15.28 11.94
C VAL A 356 4.99 -14.01 11.15
N ILE A 357 6.27 -13.65 11.13
CA ILE A 357 6.83 -12.66 10.22
C ILE A 357 7.66 -13.38 9.16
N GLY A 358 7.41 -13.07 7.89
CA GLY A 358 8.18 -13.57 6.76
C GLY A 358 9.08 -12.47 6.20
N ALA A 359 10.31 -12.82 5.83
CA ALA A 359 11.26 -11.89 5.23
C ALA A 359 11.97 -12.53 4.03
N LEU A 360 12.18 -11.72 3.00
CA LEU A 360 13.05 -12.07 1.87
C LEU A 360 14.36 -11.31 1.96
N THR A 361 15.45 -12.04 1.80
CA THR A 361 16.81 -11.48 1.68
C THR A 361 17.44 -11.97 0.40
N PHE A 362 18.23 -11.13 -0.26
CA PHE A 362 18.93 -11.49 -1.49
C PHE A 362 20.43 -11.57 -1.24
N GLY A 363 21.09 -12.59 -1.79
CA GLY A 363 22.54 -12.72 -1.74
C GLY A 363 23.04 -13.79 -2.70
N ASN A 364 24.16 -13.52 -3.38
CA ASN A 364 24.82 -14.47 -4.31
C ASN A 364 23.93 -14.99 -5.45
N GLY A 365 22.95 -14.21 -5.91
CA GLY A 365 22.04 -14.60 -6.99
C GLY A 365 20.81 -15.40 -6.52
N GLU A 366 20.73 -15.78 -5.25
CA GLU A 366 19.60 -16.49 -4.66
C GLU A 366 18.79 -15.60 -3.72
N THR A 367 17.50 -15.93 -3.59
CA THR A 367 16.65 -15.38 -2.53
C THR A 367 16.52 -16.38 -1.38
N THR A 368 16.77 -15.92 -0.16
CA THR A 368 16.53 -16.70 1.06
C THR A 368 15.27 -16.18 1.76
N VAL A 369 14.35 -17.09 2.03
CA VAL A 369 13.16 -16.89 2.85
C VAL A 369 13.53 -17.11 4.32
N HIS A 370 13.10 -16.22 5.21
CA HIS A 370 13.23 -16.37 6.65
C HIS A 370 11.86 -16.22 7.30
N LEU A 371 11.54 -17.12 8.22
CA LEU A 371 10.35 -17.03 9.07
C LEU A 371 10.76 -16.78 10.51
N TYR A 372 10.07 -15.86 11.17
CA TYR A 372 10.32 -15.45 12.54
C TYR A 372 9.05 -15.53 13.38
N SER A 373 9.17 -15.80 14.67
CA SER A 373 8.04 -15.65 15.58
C SER A 373 7.69 -14.18 15.73
N ARG A 374 6.39 -13.85 15.71
CA ARG A 374 5.94 -12.49 16.05
C ARG A 374 6.27 -12.17 17.52
N PRO A 375 6.67 -10.93 17.86
CA PRO A 375 6.92 -10.50 19.24
C PRO A 375 5.71 -10.60 20.17
#